data_AF-L9WX21-F1
#
_entry.id   AF-L9WX21-F1
#
_cell.length_a   1.000
_cell.length_b   1.000
_cell.length_c   1.000
_cell.angle_alpha   90.00
_cell.angle_beta   90.00
_cell.angle_gamma   90.00
#
_symmetry.space_group_name_H-M   'P 1'
#
loop_
_entity.id
_entity.type
_entity.pdbx_description
1 polymer ?
#
loop_
_entity_poly.entity_id
_entity_poly.type
_entity_poly.pdbx_seq_one_letter_code
_entity_poly.pdbx_strand_id
1 'polypeptide(L)' 'MANEPPRRECHRRGCDEPARFRVLERYQEETGKGAVEAEAVLCRRHTREESPANLDGAYEDYVFRVEPLGTR' A
#
# COMPACT_ATOMS: atom_id res chain seq x y z
N MET A 1 14.50 3.98 -11.26
CA MET A 1 14.44 3.32 -9.95
C MET A 1 13.59 2.07 -10.14
N ALA A 2 14.13 0.90 -9.83
CA ALA A 2 13.59 -0.37 -10.31
C ALA A 2 12.21 -0.68 -9.70
N ASN A 3 11.21 -0.84 -10.55
CA ASN A 3 10.00 -1.58 -10.19
C ASN A 3 10.42 -3.03 -9.95
N GLU A 4 10.64 -3.41 -8.68
CA GLU A 4 10.74 -4.82 -8.28
C GLU A 4 9.46 -5.52 -8.77
N PRO A 5 9.55 -6.68 -9.45
CA PRO A 5 8.35 -7.39 -9.88
C PRO A 5 7.44 -7.61 -8.67
N PRO A 6 6.12 -7.40 -8.80
CA PRO A 6 5.21 -7.48 -7.66
C PRO A 6 5.40 -8.84 -6.99
N ARG A 7 5.67 -8.82 -5.68
CA ARG A 7 5.75 -10.06 -4.91
C ARG A 7 4.47 -10.84 -5.18
N ARG A 8 4.63 -12.10 -5.60
CA ARG A 8 3.49 -12.97 -5.87
C ARG A 8 2.72 -13.29 -4.58
N GLU A 9 3.36 -13.12 -3.44
CA GLU A 9 2.86 -13.43 -2.11
C GLU A 9 2.51 -12.15 -1.34
N CYS A 10 1.61 -12.29 -0.39
CA CYS A 10 1.19 -11.24 0.52
C CYS A 10 2.38 -10.69 1.31
N HIS A 11 2.50 -9.36 1.40
CA HIS A 11 3.57 -8.69 2.14
C HIS A 11 3.52 -8.96 3.66
N ARG A 12 2.36 -9.36 4.19
CA ARG A 12 2.20 -9.63 5.63
C ARG A 12 3.07 -10.80 6.07
N ARG A 13 3.86 -10.57 7.12
CA ARG A 13 4.75 -11.56 7.70
C ARG A 13 4.00 -12.85 8.06
N GLY A 14 4.49 -13.98 7.57
CA GLY A 14 3.89 -15.30 7.83
C GLY A 14 2.61 -15.58 7.04
N CYS A 15 2.42 -14.92 5.89
CA CYS A 15 1.30 -15.18 5.01
C CYS A 15 1.78 -15.53 3.60
N ASP A 16 1.58 -16.79 3.22
CA ASP A 16 1.97 -17.33 1.91
C ASP A 16 0.83 -17.25 0.87
N GLU A 17 -0.27 -16.58 1.20
CA GLU A 17 -1.39 -16.37 0.27
C GLU A 17 -0.96 -15.45 -0.89
N PRO A 18 -1.46 -15.70 -2.11
CA PRO A 18 -1.11 -14.87 -3.25
C PRO A 18 -1.61 -13.44 -3.08
N ALA A 19 -0.76 -12.48 -3.43
CA ALA A 19 -1.16 -11.09 -3.53
C ALA A 19 -2.22 -10.92 -4.63
N ARG A 20 -3.24 -10.12 -4.33
CA ARG A 20 -4.36 -9.81 -5.23
C ARG A 20 -4.58 -8.32 -5.40
N PHE A 21 -4.07 -7.51 -4.47
CA PHE A 21 -4.25 -6.07 -4.45
C PHE A 21 -2.92 -5.37 -4.16
N ARG A 22 -2.77 -4.18 -4.72
CA ARG A 22 -1.78 -3.18 -4.34
C ARG A 22 -2.50 -2.14 -3.48
N VAL A 23 -1.97 -1.88 -2.30
CA VAL A 23 -2.42 -0.83 -1.40
C VAL A 23 -1.35 0.24 -1.38
N LEU A 24 -1.73 1.47 -1.70
CA LEU A 24 -0.86 2.64 -1.73
C LEU A 24 -1.44 3.72 -0.81
N GLU A 25 -0.60 4.28 0.04
CA GLU A 25 -0.92 5.47 0.82
C GLU A 25 0.15 6.54 0.63
N ARG A 26 -0.25 7.74 0.23
CA ARG A 26 0.61 8.92 0.12
C ARG A 26 0.28 9.90 1.23
N TYR A 27 1.25 10.21 2.09
CA TYR A 27 1.08 11.04 3.28
C TYR A 27 2.31 11.92 3.53
N GLN A 28 2.15 12.97 4.33
CA GLN A 28 3.29 13.80 4.78
C GLN A 28 4.07 13.06 5.86
N GLU A 29 5.39 12.95 5.72
CA GLU A 29 6.21 12.40 6.80
C GLU A 29 6.18 13.29 8.04
N GLU A 30 6.15 12.68 9.21
CA GLU A 30 6.16 13.36 10.50
C GLU A 30 7.41 14.25 10.70
N THR A 31 8.51 13.94 10.00
CA THR A 31 9.75 14.74 10.06
C THR A 31 9.70 16.01 9.21
N GLY A 32 8.60 16.27 8.50
CA GLY A 32 8.41 17.48 7.70
C GLY A 32 9.26 17.54 6.42
N LYS A 33 9.82 16.41 5.98
CA LYS A 33 10.66 16.32 4.77
C LYS A 33 9.86 16.28 3.47
N GLY A 34 8.54 16.19 3.56
CA GLY A 34 7.61 16.19 2.44
C GLY A 34 6.77 14.92 2.38
N ALA A 35 6.05 14.78 1.28
CA ALA A 35 5.16 13.65 1.04
C ALA A 35 5.94 12.40 0.62
N VAL A 36 5.58 11.26 1.21
CA VAL A 36 6.08 9.94 0.82
C VAL A 36 4.95 9.01 0.42
N GLU A 37 5.31 7.96 -0.31
CA GLU A 37 4.40 6.90 -0.72
C GLU A 37 4.80 5.60 -0.03
N ALA A 38 3.87 5.00 0.69
CA ALA A 38 3.96 3.65 1.21
C ALA A 38 3.15 2.70 0.32
N GLU A 39 3.73 1.54 0.00
CA GLU A 39 3.10 0.53 -0.84
C GLU A 39 3.22 -0.86 -0.22
N ALA A 40 2.14 -1.63 -0.28
CA ALA A 40 2.12 -3.05 0.02
C ALA A 40 1.26 -3.83 -0.98
N VAL A 41 1.70 -5.05 -1.32
CA VAL A 41 0.87 -6.01 -2.05
C VAL A 41 0.27 -7.03 -1.09
N LEU A 42 -1.05 -7.21 -1.12
CA LEU A 42 -1.79 -7.95 -0.10
C LEU A 42 -2.75 -8.97 -0.71
N CYS A 43 -2.97 -10.07 0.02
CA CYS A 43 -4.05 -11.00 -0.28
C CYS A 43 -5.41 -10.37 0.06
N ARG A 44 -6.50 -10.97 -0.41
CA ARG A 44 -7.87 -10.46 -0.19
C ARG A 44 -8.21 -10.28 1.31
N ARG A 45 -7.72 -11.18 2.17
CA ARG A 45 -7.99 -11.12 3.61
C ARG A 45 -7.34 -9.88 4.22
N HIS A 46 -6.03 -9.72 4.08
CA HIS A 46 -5.31 -8.60 4.66
C HIS A 46 -5.68 -7.26 4.03
N THR A 47 -6.05 -7.22 2.74
CA THR A 47 -6.55 -5.98 2.12
C THR A 47 -7.82 -5.45 2.83
N ARG A 48 -8.66 -6.32 3.40
CA ARG A 48 -9.85 -5.90 4.16
C ARG A 48 -9.52 -5.33 5.54
N GLU A 49 -8.31 -5.56 6.03
CA GLU A 49 -7.83 -5.07 7.31
C GLU A 49 -7.16 -3.70 7.17
N GLU A 50 -6.82 -3.28 5.94
CA GLU A 50 -6.20 -2.00 5.67
C GLU A 50 -7.20 -0.84 5.77
N SER A 51 -6.70 0.30 6.22
CA SER A 51 -7.43 1.55 6.29
C SER A 51 -6.43 2.70 6.17
N PRO A 52 -6.86 3.89 5.72
CA PRO A 52 -5.99 5.05 5.67
C PRO A 52 -5.45 5.36 7.07
N ALA A 53 -4.13 5.44 7.23
CA ALA A 53 -3.49 5.56 8.54
C ALA A 53 -3.20 7.01 8.95
N ASN A 54 -2.99 7.92 7.98
CA ASN A 54 -2.52 9.28 8.24
C ASN A 54 -3.55 10.38 7.92
N LEU A 55 -4.82 10.16 8.29
CA LEU A 55 -5.91 11.11 8.02
C LEU A 55 -5.75 12.45 8.75
N ASP A 56 -5.10 12.47 9.92
CA ASP A 56 -4.85 13.69 10.68
C ASP A 56 -3.87 14.63 9.94
N GLY A 57 -3.00 14.06 9.11
CA GLY A 57 -2.07 14.76 8.23
C GLY A 57 -2.56 14.90 6.79
N ALA A 58 -3.88 14.76 6.54
CA ALA A 58 -4.43 14.89 5.20
C ALA A 58 -4.20 16.30 4.61
N TYR A 59 -3.87 16.34 3.32
CA TYR A 59 -3.53 17.53 2.55
C TYR A 59 -4.07 17.36 1.12
N GLU A 60 -3.88 18.36 0.26
CA GLU A 60 -4.53 18.38 -1.06
C GLU A 60 -4.24 17.14 -1.92
N ASP A 61 -3.04 16.59 -1.81
CA ASP A 61 -2.59 15.42 -2.57
C ASP A 61 -2.48 14.15 -1.70
N TYR A 62 -3.20 14.09 -0.58
CA TYR A 62 -3.34 12.85 0.19
C TYR A 62 -4.07 11.80 -0.64
N VAL A 63 -3.53 10.58 -0.67
CA VAL A 63 -4.12 9.47 -1.44
C VAL A 63 -4.09 8.20 -0.62
N PHE A 64 -5.23 7.52 -0.52
CA PHE A 64 -5.29 6.12 -0.14
C PHE A 64 -5.97 5.34 -1.27
N ARG A 65 -5.28 4.35 -1.83
CA ARG A 65 -5.76 3.61 -3.00
C ARG A 65 -5.57 2.11 -2.83
N VAL A 66 -6.59 1.36 -3.21
CA VAL A 66 -6.55 -0.09 -3.35
C VAL A 66 -6.85 -0.45 -4.79
N GLU A 67 -5.88 -1.05 -5.48
CA GLU A 67 -5.98 -1.47 -6.88
C GLU A 67 -5.83 -3.00 -6.99
N PRO A 68 -6.65 -3.69 -7.81
CA PRO A 68 -6.41 -5.10 -8.10
C PRO A 68 -5.10 -5.27 -8.88
N LEU A 69 -4.31 -6.27 -8.50
CA LEU A 69 -3.17 -6.72 -9.30
C LEU A 69 -3.72 -7.44 -10.53
N GLY A 70 -3.51 -6.86 -11.71
CA GLY A 70 -3.94 -7.46 -12.97
C GLY A 70 -3.45 -8.91 -13.09
N THR A 71 -4.34 -9.80 -13.54
CA THR A 71 -3.98 -11.18 -13.88
C THR A 71 -3.31 -11.14 -15.24
N ARG A 72 -1.98 -11.17 -15.29
CA ARG A 72 -1.26 -11.19 -16.55
C ARG A 72 -0.41 -12.45 -16.64
#